data_AF-A0A7S2C3E6-F1
#
_entry.id   AF-A0A7S2C3E6-F1
#
_cell.length_a   1.000
_cell.length_b   1.000
_cell.length_c   1.000
_cell.angle_alpha   90.00
_cell.angle_beta   90.00
_cell.angle_gamma   90.00
#
_symmetry.space_group_name_H-M   'P 1'
#
loop_
_entity.id
_entity.type
_entity.pdbx_description
1 polymer ?
#
loop_
_entity_poly.entity_id
_entity_poly.type
_entity_poly.pdbx_seq_one_letter_code
_entity_poly.pdbx_strand_id
1 'polypeptide(L)'
;MAEVGAEPAEDDGKFWMCFDDVMAHFFSINVCMVAQHGSQHPQWVEKRRKVSFTYGGEDQISAPMYIISVTQKCEMYISVHQEDERCEGAKPYLDIGVTVLQIQPDYSYKLVASSGNSAERQNQTQVTLKSGQYLVVPTTTGCKFAQGLQYSGGPPVALVQEREDANPPSASTAGSLSAGAAGKDGGGGGGGGVVREFSPEVTAALNEIFRRLDADLDGLLLREELNTFMQMTEACSMSDEVYDWLIQKFDSFNGGLTQDGFRAVYMYMFESSGADVETIWRDLIYMGYDRSLDLLYARTCMLAFHSMNHEFELHPQPFDSDAYEEAMELPIKELGKCKELEGGLVKLYTRRAGYSGVSFAVENCSSQYIEFTLDCSESRNVMSHRGQLRASQLIPPSQTKVLHHLMPEHSFEQWSWSTRYAVTFLDDH
;
A
#
# COMPACT_ATOMS: atom_id res chain seq x y z
N MET A 1 -51.47 8.79 -5.98
CA MET A 1 -52.41 8.91 -4.85
C MET A 1 -52.29 7.65 -4.03
N ALA A 2 -51.59 7.72 -2.89
CA ALA A 2 -51.57 6.66 -1.89
C ALA A 2 -52.50 7.08 -0.75
N GLU A 3 -53.28 6.12 -0.24
CA GLU A 3 -54.37 6.31 0.71
C GLU A 3 -53.89 6.86 2.06
N VAL A 4 -54.75 7.70 2.63
CA VAL A 4 -54.66 8.28 3.97
C VAL A 4 -55.04 7.21 4.98
N GLY A 5 -54.09 6.72 5.77
CA GLY A 5 -54.40 5.78 6.85
C GLY A 5 -53.24 5.03 7.52
N ALA A 6 -52.00 5.51 7.48
CA ALA A 6 -50.90 4.92 8.25
C ALA A 6 -50.58 5.79 9.46
N GLU A 7 -50.53 5.20 10.65
CA GLU A 7 -49.94 5.81 11.85
C GLU A 7 -48.54 6.39 11.52
N PRO A 8 -48.10 7.47 12.19
CA PRO A 8 -46.75 7.99 11.97
C PRO A 8 -45.78 6.85 12.26
N ALA A 9 -45.12 6.37 11.20
CA ALA A 9 -44.05 5.40 11.33
C ALA A 9 -43.05 5.94 12.36
N GLU A 10 -42.60 5.08 13.28
CA GLU A 10 -41.48 5.42 14.15
C GLU A 10 -40.37 6.00 13.28
N ASP A 11 -39.81 7.13 13.70
CA ASP A 11 -38.69 7.80 13.02
C ASP A 11 -37.44 6.92 13.14
N ASP A 12 -37.40 5.87 12.35
CA ASP A 12 -36.33 4.88 12.27
C ASP A 12 -35.30 5.25 11.20
N GLY A 13 -35.39 6.48 10.67
CA GLY A 13 -34.52 7.00 9.61
C GLY A 13 -34.78 6.41 8.23
N LYS A 14 -35.83 5.60 8.02
CA LYS A 14 -36.19 5.10 6.69
C LYS A 14 -37.07 6.09 5.95
N PHE A 15 -36.71 6.37 4.70
CA PHE A 15 -37.50 7.20 3.80
C PHE A 15 -37.56 6.56 2.41
N TRP A 16 -38.57 6.98 1.65
CA TRP A 16 -38.70 6.65 0.24
C TRP A 16 -38.54 7.92 -0.57
N MET A 17 -37.81 7.85 -1.67
CA MET A 17 -37.68 8.95 -2.64
C MET A 17 -37.67 8.39 -4.05
N CYS A 18 -37.94 9.26 -5.03
CA CYS A 18 -37.85 8.83 -6.43
C CYS A 18 -36.38 8.69 -6.86
N PHE A 19 -36.14 7.89 -7.89
CA PHE A 19 -34.78 7.66 -8.38
C PHE A 19 -34.10 8.95 -8.86
N ASP A 20 -34.87 9.90 -9.41
CA ASP A 20 -34.33 11.21 -9.83
C ASP A 20 -33.80 12.01 -8.64
N ASP A 21 -34.48 11.96 -7.49
CA ASP A 21 -34.01 12.57 -6.24
C ASP A 21 -32.76 11.86 -5.71
N VAL A 22 -32.67 10.54 -5.83
CA VAL A 22 -31.43 9.80 -5.48
C VAL A 22 -30.27 10.33 -6.32
N MET A 23 -30.45 10.45 -7.63
CA MET A 23 -29.43 10.95 -8.55
C MET A 23 -29.07 12.43 -8.30
N ALA A 24 -30.00 13.24 -7.79
CA ALA A 24 -29.78 14.65 -7.49
C ALA A 24 -29.12 14.90 -6.12
N HIS A 25 -29.37 14.03 -5.14
CA HIS A 25 -28.99 14.25 -3.75
C HIS A 25 -27.88 13.35 -3.21
N PHE A 26 -27.66 12.18 -3.82
CA PHE A 26 -26.63 11.24 -3.39
C PHE A 26 -25.43 11.30 -4.33
N PHE A 27 -24.25 11.52 -3.75
CA PHE A 27 -23.00 11.55 -4.50
C PHE A 27 -22.57 10.15 -4.97
N SER A 28 -22.81 9.11 -4.17
CA SER A 28 -22.45 7.72 -4.49
C SER A 28 -23.31 6.71 -3.73
N ILE A 29 -23.37 5.48 -4.26
CA ILE A 29 -23.99 4.32 -3.63
C ILE A 29 -22.95 3.21 -3.60
N ASN A 30 -22.68 2.66 -2.42
CA ASN A 30 -21.80 1.50 -2.25
C ASN A 30 -22.66 0.25 -2.08
N VAL A 31 -22.46 -0.75 -2.94
CA VAL A 31 -23.17 -2.04 -2.87
C VAL A 31 -22.16 -3.14 -2.55
N CYS A 32 -22.31 -3.76 -1.38
CA CYS A 32 -21.52 -4.94 -1.02
C CYS A 32 -22.30 -6.20 -1.42
N MET A 33 -21.82 -6.91 -2.43
CA MET A 33 -22.40 -8.19 -2.81
C MET A 33 -21.89 -9.28 -1.86
N VAL A 34 -22.79 -9.97 -1.18
CA VAL A 34 -22.48 -11.09 -0.29
C VAL A 34 -22.95 -12.39 -0.94
N ALA A 35 -22.06 -13.40 -1.03
CA ALA A 35 -22.46 -14.73 -1.45
C ALA A 35 -23.42 -15.32 -0.40
N GLN A 36 -24.67 -15.58 -0.76
CA GLN A 36 -25.57 -16.33 0.12
C GLN A 36 -25.29 -17.83 -0.02
N HIS A 37 -24.93 -18.48 1.09
CA HIS A 37 -24.83 -19.95 1.17
C HIS A 37 -26.16 -20.59 0.73
N GLY A 38 -26.10 -21.48 -0.27
CA GLY A 38 -27.25 -22.24 -0.77
C GLY A 38 -28.08 -21.54 -1.88
N SER A 39 -27.68 -20.35 -2.33
CA SER A 39 -28.32 -19.69 -3.47
C SER A 39 -27.74 -20.16 -4.82
N GLN A 40 -28.52 -20.06 -5.90
CA GLN A 40 -28.03 -20.25 -7.28
C GLN A 40 -27.12 -19.10 -7.77
N HIS A 41 -26.73 -18.19 -6.88
CA HIS A 41 -25.94 -17.02 -7.21
C HIS A 41 -24.45 -17.34 -7.34
N PRO A 42 -23.68 -16.49 -8.06
CA PRO A 42 -22.28 -16.72 -8.33
C PRO A 42 -21.47 -16.96 -7.04
N GLN A 43 -20.65 -18.01 -7.02
CA GLN A 43 -19.66 -18.19 -5.96
C GLN A 43 -18.51 -17.23 -6.20
N TRP A 44 -18.19 -16.40 -5.20
CA TRP A 44 -17.04 -15.52 -5.25
C TRP A 44 -15.80 -16.29 -4.81
N VAL A 45 -14.79 -16.31 -5.68
CA VAL A 45 -13.43 -16.69 -5.29
C VAL A 45 -12.71 -15.40 -4.90
N GLU A 46 -12.30 -15.32 -3.63
CA GLU A 46 -11.68 -14.14 -3.06
C GLU A 46 -10.22 -14.41 -2.68
N LYS A 47 -9.34 -13.50 -3.10
CA LYS A 47 -7.95 -13.46 -2.60
C LYS A 47 -7.62 -12.03 -2.18
N ARG A 48 -6.93 -11.88 -1.05
CA ARG A 48 -6.48 -10.59 -0.52
C ARG A 48 -4.97 -10.62 -0.33
N ARG A 49 -4.34 -9.47 -0.52
CA ARG A 49 -2.92 -9.26 -0.25
C ARG A 49 -2.72 -7.93 0.42
N LYS A 50 -1.82 -7.86 1.40
CA LYS A 50 -1.32 -6.56 1.88
C LYS A 50 -0.35 -5.99 0.86
N VAL A 51 -0.46 -4.70 0.61
CA VAL A 51 0.46 -3.96 -0.24
C VAL A 51 0.93 -2.73 0.52
N SER A 52 2.24 -2.55 0.64
CA SER A 52 2.81 -1.36 1.23
C SER A 52 3.36 -0.48 0.13
N PHE A 53 2.77 0.70 -0.04
CA PHE A 53 3.44 1.73 -0.83
C PHE A 53 4.59 2.28 -0.01
N THR A 54 5.76 2.45 -0.62
CA THR A 54 6.90 3.15 -0.03
C THR A 54 7.27 4.37 -0.86
N TYR A 55 7.83 5.39 -0.21
CA TYR A 55 8.19 6.67 -0.83
C TYR A 55 9.64 7.04 -0.48
N GLY A 56 10.55 6.98 -1.46
CA GLY A 56 11.98 7.22 -1.28
C GLY A 56 12.43 8.67 -1.53
N GLY A 57 13.71 8.95 -1.25
CA GLY A 57 14.34 10.29 -1.30
C GLY A 57 14.49 10.95 -2.69
N GLU A 58 13.90 10.39 -3.74
CA GLU A 58 13.83 10.97 -5.10
C GLU A 58 12.39 10.96 -5.65
N ASP A 59 11.38 11.04 -4.78
CA ASP A 59 9.95 10.94 -5.12
C ASP A 59 9.57 9.60 -5.79
N GLN A 60 10.40 8.57 -5.63
CA GLN A 60 10.18 7.25 -6.19
C GLN A 60 9.20 6.47 -5.30
N ILE A 61 8.05 6.14 -5.89
CA ILE A 61 7.06 5.27 -5.28
C ILE A 61 7.39 3.82 -5.66
N SER A 62 7.33 2.92 -4.70
CA SER A 62 7.32 1.48 -4.98
C SER A 62 6.22 0.76 -4.24
N ALA A 63 5.72 -0.33 -4.83
CA ALA A 63 4.73 -1.19 -4.22
C ALA A 63 4.85 -2.62 -4.77
N PRO A 64 4.53 -3.65 -3.98
CA PRO A 64 4.39 -5.01 -4.48
C PRO A 64 3.38 -5.10 -5.63
N MET A 65 3.70 -5.90 -6.64
CA MET A 65 2.84 -6.17 -7.78
C MET A 65 2.43 -7.64 -7.79
N TYR A 66 1.42 -7.98 -8.60
CA TYR A 66 0.96 -9.36 -8.69
C TYR A 66 0.66 -9.76 -10.13
N ILE A 67 1.07 -10.97 -10.49
CA ILE A 67 0.66 -11.62 -11.73
C ILE A 67 -0.55 -12.50 -11.44
N ILE A 68 -1.64 -12.24 -12.13
CA ILE A 68 -2.81 -13.12 -12.17
C ILE A 68 -2.72 -14.03 -13.39
N SER A 69 -2.78 -15.35 -13.17
CA SER A 69 -2.92 -16.32 -14.25
C SER A 69 -4.36 -16.85 -14.27
N VAL A 70 -5.01 -16.67 -15.41
CA VAL A 70 -6.39 -17.06 -15.63
C VAL A 70 -6.42 -18.10 -16.74
N THR A 71 -7.07 -19.25 -16.52
CA THR A 71 -7.12 -20.35 -17.51
C THR A 71 -8.34 -20.27 -18.42
N GLN A 72 -9.41 -19.59 -17.99
CA GLN A 72 -10.67 -19.43 -18.71
C GLN A 72 -11.28 -18.05 -18.49
N LYS A 73 -12.20 -17.62 -19.37
CA LYS A 73 -12.80 -16.29 -19.26
C LYS A 73 -13.39 -16.06 -17.86
N CYS A 74 -12.99 -14.97 -17.21
CA CYS A 74 -13.33 -14.66 -15.82
C CYS A 74 -13.79 -13.21 -15.68
N GLU A 75 -14.91 -13.00 -15.02
CA GLU A 75 -15.32 -11.66 -14.54
C GLU A 75 -14.75 -11.45 -13.15
N MET A 76 -14.04 -10.35 -12.96
CA MET A 76 -13.31 -10.08 -11.72
C MET A 76 -13.43 -8.61 -11.34
N TYR A 77 -13.45 -8.37 -10.03
CA TYR A 77 -13.29 -7.05 -9.46
C TYR A 77 -11.95 -7.00 -8.72
N ILE A 78 -11.18 -5.96 -9.00
CA ILE A 78 -9.87 -5.73 -8.38
C ILE A 78 -9.94 -4.39 -7.69
N SER A 79 -9.62 -4.37 -6.40
CA SER A 79 -9.78 -3.19 -5.55
C SER A 79 -8.60 -3.00 -4.62
N VAL A 80 -8.27 -1.74 -4.35
CA VAL A 80 -7.32 -1.35 -3.33
C VAL A 80 -8.06 -0.60 -2.23
N HIS A 81 -7.78 -0.94 -0.98
CA HIS A 81 -8.42 -0.39 0.21
C HIS A 81 -7.35 0.15 1.16
N GLN A 82 -7.64 1.25 1.82
CA GLN A 82 -6.80 1.79 2.90
C GLN A 82 -7.59 1.90 4.21
N GLU A 83 -6.87 2.05 5.31
CA GLU A 83 -7.46 2.27 6.64
C GLU A 83 -8.36 3.50 6.64
N ASP A 84 -9.51 3.40 7.31
CA ASP A 84 -10.49 4.49 7.42
C ASP A 84 -9.91 5.64 8.26
N GLU A 85 -9.82 6.85 7.71
CA GLU A 85 -9.26 8.02 8.41
C GLU A 85 -10.02 8.42 9.70
N ARG A 86 -11.22 7.87 9.92
CA ARG A 86 -12.00 8.06 11.14
C ARG A 86 -11.53 7.18 12.30
N CYS A 87 -10.70 6.18 12.03
CA CYS A 87 -10.09 5.35 13.08
C CYS A 87 -9.05 6.16 13.87
N GLU A 88 -8.94 5.87 15.17
CA GLU A 88 -7.92 6.50 16.02
C GLU A 88 -6.51 6.16 15.53
N GLY A 89 -5.68 7.17 15.32
CA GLY A 89 -4.31 7.02 14.79
C GLY A 89 -4.21 6.82 13.28
N ALA A 90 -5.33 6.80 12.54
CA ALA A 90 -5.31 6.67 11.09
C ALA A 90 -4.75 7.92 10.42
N LYS A 91 -4.03 7.72 9.32
CA LYS A 91 -3.43 8.80 8.52
C LYS A 91 -4.40 9.26 7.41
N PRO A 92 -4.34 10.53 6.97
CA PRO A 92 -5.15 11.01 5.85
C PRO A 92 -5.01 10.14 4.61
N TYR A 93 -6.09 9.91 3.88
CA TYR A 93 -6.08 9.02 2.71
C TYR A 93 -5.01 9.39 1.68
N LEU A 94 -4.30 8.36 1.20
CA LEU A 94 -3.53 8.44 -0.03
C LEU A 94 -4.46 8.42 -1.24
N ASP A 95 -4.01 9.00 -2.35
CA ASP A 95 -4.66 8.80 -3.63
C ASP A 95 -4.31 7.41 -4.20
N ILE A 96 -5.16 6.41 -3.96
CA ILE A 96 -4.91 5.01 -4.32
C ILE A 96 -5.67 4.60 -5.57
N GLY A 97 -5.09 3.66 -6.30
CA GLY A 97 -5.63 3.12 -7.54
C GLY A 97 -5.09 1.74 -7.84
N VAL A 98 -5.61 1.13 -8.90
CA VAL A 98 -5.10 -0.11 -9.45
C VAL A 98 -5.18 -0.08 -10.97
N THR A 99 -4.09 -0.47 -11.61
CA THR A 99 -4.02 -0.66 -13.07
C THR A 99 -3.81 -2.15 -13.36
N VAL A 100 -4.52 -2.64 -14.36
CA VAL A 100 -4.46 -4.03 -14.83
C VAL A 100 -3.92 -4.02 -16.26
N LEU A 101 -2.80 -4.70 -16.46
CA LEU A 101 -2.10 -4.80 -17.73
C LEU A 101 -2.08 -6.26 -18.19
N GLN A 102 -2.34 -6.50 -19.47
CA GLN A 102 -2.14 -7.82 -20.07
C GLN A 102 -0.70 -7.94 -20.55
N ILE A 103 0.00 -8.98 -20.10
CA ILE A 103 1.36 -9.29 -20.53
C ILE A 103 1.29 -9.88 -21.95
N GLN A 104 1.91 -9.20 -22.91
CA GLN A 104 1.97 -9.64 -24.30
C GLN A 104 3.13 -10.65 -24.53
N PRO A 105 3.11 -11.43 -25.62
CA PRO A 105 4.18 -12.39 -25.92
C PRO A 105 5.58 -11.79 -26.09
N ASP A 106 5.67 -10.49 -26.41
CA ASP A 106 6.91 -9.73 -26.52
C ASP A 106 7.30 -9.01 -25.21
N TYR A 107 6.62 -9.35 -24.11
CA TYR A 107 6.77 -8.74 -22.78
C TYR A 107 6.36 -7.26 -22.69
N SER A 108 5.74 -6.70 -23.74
CA SER A 108 5.06 -5.41 -23.64
C SER A 108 3.76 -5.52 -22.85
N TYR A 109 3.26 -4.39 -22.39
CA TYR A 109 1.99 -4.32 -21.69
C TYR A 109 0.89 -3.73 -22.56
N LYS A 110 -0.31 -4.27 -22.39
CA LYS A 110 -1.54 -3.68 -22.92
C LYS A 110 -2.48 -3.33 -21.79
N LEU A 111 -3.02 -2.11 -21.78
CA LEU A 111 -4.01 -1.72 -20.78
C LEU A 111 -5.27 -2.59 -20.89
N VAL A 112 -5.69 -3.16 -19.77
CA VAL A 112 -6.99 -3.84 -19.64
C VAL A 112 -7.96 -2.93 -18.92
N ALA A 113 -7.56 -2.37 -17.78
CA ALA A 113 -8.36 -1.43 -17.02
C ALA A 113 -7.52 -0.62 -16.04
N SER A 114 -8.07 0.51 -15.60
CA SER A 114 -7.51 1.30 -14.49
C SER A 114 -8.64 1.98 -13.76
N SER A 115 -8.64 1.87 -12.43
CA SER A 115 -9.58 2.61 -11.58
C SER A 115 -9.26 4.12 -11.51
N GLY A 116 -8.07 4.54 -11.96
CA GLY A 116 -7.52 5.86 -11.65
C GLY A 116 -7.09 5.96 -10.19
N ASN A 117 -6.63 7.13 -9.76
CA ASN A 117 -6.19 7.36 -8.40
C ASN A 117 -7.12 8.37 -7.73
N SER A 118 -7.65 8.02 -6.56
CA SER A 118 -8.52 8.89 -5.77
C SER A 118 -8.17 8.79 -4.29
N ALA A 119 -8.26 9.92 -3.58
CA ALA A 119 -8.05 10.00 -2.14
C ALA A 119 -9.32 9.54 -1.40
N GLU A 120 -9.67 8.28 -1.59
CA GLU A 120 -10.86 7.63 -1.03
C GLU A 120 -10.47 6.35 -0.30
N ARG A 121 -11.32 5.89 0.62
CA ARG A 121 -11.07 4.66 1.39
C ARG A 121 -10.80 3.44 0.51
N GLN A 122 -11.45 3.37 -0.65
CA GLN A 122 -11.30 2.28 -1.60
C GLN A 122 -11.38 2.80 -3.02
N ASN A 123 -10.68 2.12 -3.94
CA ASN A 123 -10.83 2.32 -5.37
C ASN A 123 -10.82 0.97 -6.10
N GLN A 124 -11.65 0.82 -7.12
CA GLN A 124 -11.98 -0.48 -7.70
C GLN A 124 -12.14 -0.40 -9.22
N THR A 125 -11.77 -1.46 -9.90
CA THR A 125 -12.09 -1.68 -11.32
C THR A 125 -12.72 -3.05 -11.53
N GLN A 126 -13.68 -3.13 -12.45
CA GLN A 126 -14.26 -4.37 -12.93
C GLN A 126 -13.61 -4.75 -14.27
N VAL A 127 -13.25 -6.02 -14.43
CA VAL A 127 -12.60 -6.54 -15.63
C VAL A 127 -13.20 -7.85 -16.07
N THR A 128 -13.12 -8.12 -17.37
CA THR A 128 -13.39 -9.44 -17.95
C THR A 128 -12.10 -9.95 -18.58
N LEU A 129 -11.42 -10.86 -17.89
CA LEU A 129 -10.14 -11.42 -18.30
C LEU A 129 -10.37 -12.66 -19.16
N LYS A 130 -9.64 -12.78 -20.27
CA LYS A 130 -9.55 -14.03 -21.04
C LYS A 130 -8.43 -14.90 -20.48
N SER A 131 -8.33 -16.14 -20.94
CA SER A 131 -7.19 -17.00 -20.64
C SER A 131 -5.87 -16.27 -20.97
N GLY A 132 -4.94 -16.21 -20.01
CA GLY A 132 -3.69 -15.45 -20.12
C GLY A 132 -3.15 -14.98 -18.78
N GLN A 133 -2.08 -14.18 -18.84
CA GLN A 133 -1.42 -13.57 -17.69
C GLN A 133 -1.59 -12.05 -17.69
N TYR A 134 -1.81 -11.51 -16.50
CA TYR A 134 -2.07 -10.09 -16.29
C TYR A 134 -1.24 -9.59 -15.13
N LEU A 135 -0.58 -8.45 -15.28
CA LEU A 135 0.08 -7.73 -14.21
C LEU A 135 -0.93 -6.78 -13.56
N VAL A 136 -1.02 -6.83 -12.23
CA VAL A 136 -1.83 -5.94 -11.42
C VAL A 136 -0.91 -5.07 -10.60
N VAL A 137 -1.01 -3.78 -10.86
CA VAL A 137 -0.17 -2.75 -10.27
C VAL A 137 -1.03 -1.88 -9.36
N PRO A 138 -0.89 -2.00 -8.03
CA PRO A 138 -1.39 -0.98 -7.12
C PRO A 138 -0.68 0.34 -7.42
N THR A 139 -1.44 1.41 -7.58
CA THR A 139 -0.90 2.72 -7.97
C THR A 139 -1.25 3.80 -6.96
N THR A 140 -0.40 4.82 -6.91
CA THR A 140 -0.65 6.09 -6.26
C THR A 140 0.13 7.15 -7.00
N THR A 141 -0.37 8.38 -7.09
CA THR A 141 0.36 9.45 -7.79
C THR A 141 1.47 10.05 -6.95
N GLY A 142 1.52 9.76 -5.64
CA GLY A 142 2.47 10.37 -4.72
C GLY A 142 2.01 11.70 -4.14
N CYS A 143 1.03 12.37 -4.75
CA CYS A 143 0.57 13.69 -4.31
C CYS A 143 0.24 13.71 -2.81
N LYS A 144 -0.46 12.69 -2.29
CA LYS A 144 -0.95 12.69 -0.91
C LYS A 144 0.03 12.11 0.12
N PHE A 145 1.24 11.69 -0.26
CA PHE A 145 2.21 11.12 0.70
C PHE A 145 2.68 12.13 1.73
N ALA A 146 3.07 13.32 1.28
CA ALA A 146 3.61 14.36 2.15
C ALA A 146 2.61 14.90 3.18
N GLN A 147 1.30 14.66 3.00
CA GLN A 147 0.27 15.09 3.95
C GLN A 147 0.39 14.37 5.31
N GLY A 148 0.92 13.14 5.32
CA GLY A 148 1.17 12.38 6.54
C GLY A 148 2.39 12.86 7.35
N LEU A 149 3.30 13.62 6.74
CA LEU A 149 4.52 14.12 7.38
C LEU A 149 4.27 15.33 8.29
N GLN A 150 3.10 15.97 8.21
CA GLN A 150 2.78 17.14 9.06
C GLN A 150 2.56 16.77 10.53
N TYR A 151 2.44 15.48 10.85
CA TYR A 151 2.20 14.97 12.21
C TYR A 151 3.45 14.35 12.85
N SER A 152 4.61 14.36 12.17
CA SER A 152 5.82 13.73 12.69
C SER A 152 6.73 14.71 13.45
N GLY A 153 7.54 14.16 14.36
CA GLY A 153 8.52 14.94 15.14
C GLY A 153 8.24 15.02 16.64
N GLY A 154 7.58 13.99 17.20
CA GLY A 154 7.47 13.80 18.64
C GLY A 154 8.83 13.57 19.32
N PRO A 155 8.90 13.63 20.66
CA PRO A 155 10.11 13.22 21.37
C PRO A 155 10.40 11.74 21.11
N PRO A 156 11.68 11.31 21.13
CA PRO A 156 12.03 9.91 20.96
C PRO A 156 11.32 9.01 21.98
N VAL A 157 10.78 7.88 21.51
CA VAL A 157 10.05 6.94 22.37
C VAL A 157 11.03 6.03 23.13
N ALA A 158 10.78 5.81 24.42
CA ALA A 158 11.55 4.83 25.18
C ALA A 158 11.18 3.40 24.73
N LEU A 159 12.19 2.59 24.37
CA LEU A 159 11.93 1.27 23.79
C LEU A 159 11.37 0.27 24.80
N VAL A 160 11.86 0.30 26.03
CA VAL A 160 11.60 -0.72 27.05
C VAL A 160 11.08 -0.06 28.31
N GLN A 161 10.14 -0.72 28.96
CA GLN A 161 9.64 -0.37 30.28
C GLN A 161 9.96 -1.52 31.25
N GLU A 162 10.34 -1.14 32.47
CA GLU A 162 10.56 -2.08 33.55
C GLU A 162 9.29 -2.14 34.40
N ARG A 163 8.75 -3.35 34.57
CA ARG A 163 7.61 -3.59 35.46
C ARG A 163 8.04 -4.47 36.62
N GLU A 164 7.66 -4.10 37.83
CA GLU A 164 7.83 -4.97 39.00
C GLU A 164 6.92 -6.19 38.87
N ASP A 165 7.49 -7.39 38.98
CA ASP A 165 6.73 -8.65 39.01
C ASP A 165 5.76 -8.64 40.20
N ALA A 166 4.47 -8.48 39.93
CA ALA A 166 3.45 -8.57 40.96
C ALA A 166 3.22 -10.01 41.46
N ASN A 167 3.83 -11.01 40.82
CA ASN A 167 3.65 -12.42 41.19
C ASN A 167 4.88 -13.29 40.77
N PRO A 168 5.95 -13.35 41.58
CA PRO A 168 7.10 -14.18 41.25
C PRO A 168 6.69 -15.66 41.19
N PRO A 169 7.17 -16.45 40.20
CA PRO A 169 6.82 -17.86 40.10
C PRO A 169 7.31 -18.62 41.34
N SER A 170 6.37 -19.29 42.02
CA SER A 170 6.70 -20.21 43.11
C SER A 170 7.55 -21.36 42.57
N ALA A 171 8.71 -21.58 43.20
CA ALA A 171 9.66 -22.61 42.83
C ALA A 171 9.05 -24.03 42.85
N SER A 172 8.73 -24.57 41.68
CA SER A 172 8.64 -26.01 41.35
C SER A 172 8.55 -26.08 39.82
N THR A 173 9.51 -26.60 39.06
CA THR A 173 10.23 -27.88 39.17
C THR A 173 11.49 -27.76 38.32
N ALA A 174 12.67 -27.83 38.95
CA ALA A 174 13.94 -27.91 38.24
C ALA A 174 14.12 -29.33 37.67
N GLY A 175 13.93 -29.48 36.36
CA GLY A 175 14.36 -30.64 35.60
C GLY A 175 15.83 -30.49 35.21
N SER A 176 16.69 -31.25 35.87
CA SER A 176 18.12 -31.36 35.62
C SER A 176 18.43 -31.88 34.21
N LEU A 177 19.30 -31.18 33.48
CA LEU A 177 20.25 -31.79 32.54
C LEU A 177 21.58 -31.03 32.59
N SER A 178 22.59 -31.71 33.13
CA SER A 178 23.99 -31.28 33.18
C SER A 178 24.77 -31.81 31.97
N ALA A 179 25.56 -30.96 31.32
CA ALA A 179 26.84 -31.32 30.72
C ALA A 179 27.72 -30.05 30.71
N GLY A 180 28.87 -30.11 31.37
CA GLY A 180 29.57 -28.92 31.88
C GLY A 180 30.74 -28.39 31.06
N ALA A 181 31.20 -27.22 31.49
CA ALA A 181 32.62 -26.82 31.55
C ALA A 181 32.73 -25.65 32.54
N ALA A 182 33.89 -25.56 33.20
CA ALA A 182 34.07 -24.99 34.53
C ALA A 182 34.24 -23.46 34.61
N GLY A 183 33.81 -22.88 35.74
CA GLY A 183 34.14 -21.51 36.19
C GLY A 183 33.33 -21.03 37.40
N LYS A 184 33.84 -21.24 38.61
CA LYS A 184 33.44 -20.59 39.90
C LYS A 184 33.58 -19.06 39.81
N ASP A 185 32.96 -18.18 40.60
CA ASP A 185 32.01 -18.19 41.72
C ASP A 185 31.48 -16.73 41.79
N GLY A 186 30.22 -16.52 42.17
CA GLY A 186 29.68 -15.17 42.35
C GLY A 186 28.23 -15.12 42.86
N GLY A 187 28.08 -15.29 44.17
CA GLY A 187 27.07 -14.64 45.03
C GLY A 187 25.62 -14.55 44.56
N GLY A 188 24.76 -15.37 45.19
CA GLY A 188 23.31 -15.22 45.10
C GLY A 188 22.82 -13.87 45.64
N GLY A 189 22.01 -13.19 44.83
CA GLY A 189 21.11 -12.12 45.25
C GLY A 189 19.71 -12.46 44.76
N GLY A 190 18.78 -12.70 45.68
CA GLY A 190 17.35 -12.76 45.36
C GLY A 190 16.89 -11.36 44.98
N GLY A 191 16.85 -11.07 43.68
CA GLY A 191 16.17 -9.92 43.12
C GLY A 191 14.74 -10.31 42.75
N GLY A 192 13.75 -9.53 43.21
CA GLY A 192 12.44 -9.55 42.58
C GLY A 192 12.65 -9.31 41.08
N GLY A 193 12.16 -10.23 40.24
CA GLY A 193 12.39 -10.19 38.80
C GLY A 193 11.83 -8.89 38.24
N VAL A 194 12.69 -8.02 37.73
CA VAL A 194 12.22 -6.93 36.88
C VAL A 194 11.91 -7.58 35.53
N VAL A 195 10.63 -7.61 35.18
CA VAL A 195 10.21 -8.07 33.85
C VAL A 195 10.39 -6.88 32.91
N ARG A 196 11.22 -7.08 31.89
CA ARG A 196 11.41 -6.11 30.82
C ARG A 196 10.43 -6.40 29.71
N GLU A 197 9.67 -5.39 29.34
CA GLU A 197 8.73 -5.46 28.22
C GLU A 197 8.98 -4.26 27.30
N PHE A 198 8.70 -4.43 26.01
CA PHE A 198 8.67 -3.30 25.12
C PHE A 198 7.54 -2.35 25.52
N SER A 199 7.76 -1.05 25.34
CA SER A 199 6.70 -0.07 25.55
C SER A 199 5.48 -0.36 24.66
N PRO A 200 4.26 0.10 25.02
CA PRO A 200 3.07 -0.08 24.20
C PRO A 200 3.25 0.42 22.76
N GLU A 201 3.99 1.51 22.58
CA GLU A 201 4.27 2.13 21.29
C GLU A 201 5.19 1.25 20.43
N VAL A 202 6.26 0.71 21.00
CA VAL A 202 7.14 -0.25 20.29
C VAL A 202 6.40 -1.55 19.99
N THR A 203 5.59 -2.03 20.93
CA THR A 203 4.73 -3.19 20.70
C THR A 203 3.78 -2.95 19.54
N ALA A 204 3.17 -1.76 19.45
CA ALA A 204 2.32 -1.39 18.33
C ALA A 204 3.10 -1.32 17.00
N ALA A 205 4.32 -0.79 17.01
CA ALA A 205 5.20 -0.74 15.84
C ALA A 205 5.62 -2.14 15.36
N LEU A 206 6.04 -3.04 16.25
CA LEU A 206 6.39 -4.42 15.90
C LEU A 206 5.17 -5.20 15.38
N ASN A 207 3.99 -4.94 15.96
CA ASN A 207 2.73 -5.52 15.48
C ASN A 207 2.31 -4.98 14.10
N GLU A 208 2.61 -3.73 13.80
CA GLU A 208 2.45 -3.17 12.45
C GLU A 208 3.42 -3.82 11.47
N ILE A 209 4.70 -3.95 11.84
CA ILE A 209 5.72 -4.60 11.00
C ILE A 209 5.32 -6.03 10.70
N PHE A 210 4.94 -6.81 11.72
CA PHE A 210 4.44 -8.17 11.55
C PHE A 210 3.29 -8.19 10.54
N ARG A 211 2.28 -7.34 10.75
CA ARG A 211 1.16 -7.24 9.82
C ARG A 211 1.65 -6.89 8.43
N ARG A 212 2.56 -5.94 8.25
CA ARG A 212 3.05 -5.55 6.91
C ARG A 212 3.82 -6.66 6.20
N LEU A 213 4.50 -7.54 6.93
CA LEU A 213 5.21 -8.70 6.40
C LEU A 213 4.30 -9.88 6.07
N ASP A 214 3.22 -10.08 6.84
CA ASP A 214 2.15 -11.06 6.61
C ASP A 214 1.34 -10.65 5.37
N ALA A 215 1.85 -11.04 4.20
CA ALA A 215 1.42 -10.55 2.90
C ALA A 215 0.11 -11.18 2.47
N ASP A 216 -0.16 -12.43 2.89
CA ASP A 216 -1.36 -13.18 2.52
C ASP A 216 -2.48 -13.19 3.57
N LEU A 217 -2.24 -12.58 4.74
CA LEU A 217 -3.21 -12.40 5.83
C LEU A 217 -3.54 -13.69 6.59
N ASP A 218 -2.66 -14.69 6.55
CA ASP A 218 -2.86 -15.94 7.29
C ASP A 218 -2.51 -15.82 8.79
N GLY A 219 -1.87 -14.71 9.18
CA GLY A 219 -1.49 -14.41 10.57
C GLY A 219 -0.21 -15.12 11.02
N LEU A 220 0.56 -15.63 10.07
CA LEU A 220 1.86 -16.27 10.26
C LEU A 220 2.89 -15.56 9.37
N LEU A 221 4.18 -15.65 9.75
CA LEU A 221 5.27 -15.31 8.85
C LEU A 221 5.97 -16.58 8.41
N LEU A 222 5.69 -17.01 7.18
CA LEU A 222 6.30 -18.18 6.56
C LEU A 222 7.73 -17.88 6.07
N ARG A 223 8.44 -18.92 5.63
CA ARG A 223 9.85 -18.83 5.21
C ARG A 223 10.08 -17.74 4.17
N GLU A 224 9.18 -17.62 3.20
CA GLU A 224 9.26 -16.62 2.13
C GLU A 224 9.15 -15.19 2.68
N GLU A 225 8.22 -14.94 3.59
CA GLU A 225 7.99 -13.62 4.20
C GLU A 225 9.12 -13.24 5.15
N LEU A 226 9.60 -14.19 5.94
CA LEU A 226 10.77 -14.00 6.79
C LEU A 226 12.04 -13.78 5.96
N ASN A 227 12.18 -14.44 4.81
CA ASN A 227 13.28 -14.20 3.88
C ASN A 227 13.23 -12.79 3.30
N THR A 228 12.04 -12.32 2.89
CA THR A 228 11.86 -10.93 2.45
C THR A 228 12.25 -9.95 3.55
N PHE A 229 11.86 -10.21 4.80
CA PHE A 229 12.29 -9.41 5.94
C PHE A 229 13.81 -9.38 6.13
N MET A 230 14.48 -10.55 6.12
CA MET A 230 15.95 -10.63 6.25
C MET A 230 16.69 -9.92 5.12
N GLN A 231 16.16 -9.98 3.90
CA GLN A 231 16.74 -9.25 2.77
C GLN A 231 16.63 -7.73 2.97
N MET A 232 15.56 -7.24 3.60
CA MET A 232 15.37 -5.82 3.88
C MET A 232 16.24 -5.31 5.03
N THR A 233 16.39 -6.08 6.12
CA THR A 233 17.09 -5.61 7.33
C THR A 233 18.57 -5.98 7.37
N GLU A 234 18.95 -7.14 6.81
CA GLU A 234 20.31 -7.68 6.92
C GLU A 234 20.99 -7.86 5.54
N ALA A 235 20.29 -7.54 4.44
CA ALA A 235 20.78 -7.73 3.08
C ALA A 235 21.28 -9.16 2.79
N CYS A 236 20.66 -10.16 3.43
CA CYS A 236 21.00 -11.57 3.25
C CYS A 236 19.73 -12.44 3.09
N SER A 237 19.90 -13.61 2.48
CA SER A 237 18.82 -14.59 2.34
C SER A 237 18.71 -15.46 3.58
N MET A 238 17.49 -15.90 3.90
CA MET A 238 17.18 -16.83 4.97
C MET A 238 17.91 -18.17 4.75
N SER A 239 18.75 -18.56 5.71
CA SER A 239 19.33 -19.90 5.77
C SER A 239 18.41 -20.87 6.49
N ASP A 240 18.53 -22.16 6.20
CA ASP A 240 17.72 -23.20 6.84
C ASP A 240 17.99 -23.27 8.34
N GLU A 241 19.24 -23.07 8.77
CA GLU A 241 19.61 -23.09 10.18
C GLU A 241 18.97 -21.95 10.97
N VAL A 242 18.92 -20.74 10.39
CA VAL A 242 18.28 -19.58 11.03
C VAL A 242 16.77 -19.79 11.08
N TYR A 243 16.17 -20.24 9.98
CA TYR A 243 14.74 -20.52 9.91
C TYR A 243 14.32 -21.58 10.93
N ASP A 244 14.99 -22.73 10.95
CA ASP A 244 14.69 -23.82 11.87
C ASP A 244 14.83 -23.37 13.32
N TRP A 245 15.85 -22.58 13.63
CA TRP A 245 16.04 -22.02 14.97
C TRP A 245 14.90 -21.07 15.37
N LEU A 246 14.45 -20.19 14.46
CA LEU A 246 13.34 -19.27 14.72
C LEU A 246 12.05 -20.05 15.06
N ILE A 247 11.69 -21.00 14.21
CA ILE A 247 10.45 -21.77 14.34
C ILE A 247 10.47 -22.69 15.58
N GLN A 248 11.63 -23.25 15.93
CA GLN A 248 11.75 -24.13 17.11
C GLN A 248 11.81 -23.35 18.44
N LYS A 249 12.38 -22.15 18.44
CA LYS A 249 12.66 -21.40 19.66
C LYS A 249 11.51 -20.49 20.10
N PHE A 250 10.79 -19.92 19.14
CA PHE A 250 9.74 -18.94 19.41
C PHE A 250 8.37 -19.49 19.05
N ASP A 251 7.32 -18.77 19.49
CA ASP A 251 5.95 -19.17 19.21
C ASP A 251 5.68 -19.21 17.70
N SER A 252 5.30 -20.38 17.22
CA SER A 252 5.16 -20.69 15.80
C SER A 252 4.03 -21.69 15.58
N PHE A 253 3.43 -21.64 14.40
CA PHE A 253 2.35 -22.55 14.02
C PHE A 253 2.45 -22.89 12.53
N ASN A 254 2.26 -24.17 12.18
CA ASN A 254 2.33 -24.67 10.81
C ASN A 254 3.58 -24.22 10.01
N GLY A 255 4.72 -24.07 10.68
CA GLY A 255 5.97 -23.63 10.07
C GLY A 255 6.10 -22.11 9.91
N GLY A 256 5.12 -21.31 10.32
CA GLY A 256 5.24 -19.86 10.33
C GLY A 256 5.35 -19.29 11.74
N LEU A 257 6.00 -18.14 11.88
CA LEU A 257 6.14 -17.44 13.15
C LEU A 257 4.85 -16.68 13.48
N THR A 258 4.35 -16.76 14.71
CA THR A 258 3.18 -15.97 15.13
C THR A 258 3.57 -14.52 15.43
N GLN A 259 2.59 -13.64 15.56
CA GLN A 259 2.81 -12.25 15.97
C GLN A 259 3.50 -12.15 17.34
N ASP A 260 3.16 -13.06 18.27
CA ASP A 260 3.75 -13.12 19.60
C ASP A 260 5.17 -13.67 19.54
N GLY A 261 5.40 -14.69 18.71
CA GLY A 261 6.73 -15.21 18.42
C GLY A 261 7.64 -14.15 17.82
N PHE A 262 7.14 -13.34 16.89
CA PHE A 262 7.89 -12.23 16.28
C PHE A 262 8.32 -11.18 17.31
N ARG A 263 7.43 -10.78 18.23
CA ARG A 263 7.83 -9.88 19.33
C ARG A 263 8.87 -10.52 20.26
N ALA A 264 8.73 -11.82 20.54
CA ALA A 264 9.69 -12.55 21.35
C ALA A 264 11.08 -12.66 20.69
N VAL A 265 11.16 -12.75 19.36
CA VAL A 265 12.43 -12.68 18.61
C VAL A 265 13.14 -11.35 18.88
N TYR A 266 12.42 -10.22 18.78
CA TYR A 266 12.98 -8.90 19.04
C TYR A 266 13.43 -8.74 20.50
N MET A 267 12.65 -9.26 21.45
CA MET A 267 13.06 -9.23 22.87
C MET A 267 14.33 -10.06 23.09
N TYR A 268 14.43 -11.24 22.48
CA TYR A 268 15.63 -12.06 22.54
C TYR A 268 16.85 -11.37 21.91
N MET A 269 16.69 -10.69 20.76
CA MET A 269 17.76 -9.92 20.12
C MET A 269 18.23 -8.79 21.04
N PHE A 270 17.30 -8.06 21.64
CA PHE A 270 17.60 -7.00 22.61
C PHE A 270 18.39 -7.54 23.81
N GLU A 271 17.92 -8.60 24.45
CA GLU A 271 18.60 -9.21 25.61
C GLU A 271 19.98 -9.77 25.25
N SER A 272 20.09 -10.45 24.10
CA SER A 272 21.34 -11.08 23.63
C SER A 272 22.39 -10.05 23.21
N SER A 273 21.98 -8.85 22.81
CA SER A 273 22.87 -7.72 22.50
C SER A 273 23.44 -7.02 23.74
N GLY A 274 23.06 -7.47 24.95
CA GLY A 274 23.40 -6.77 26.20
C GLY A 274 22.49 -5.59 26.48
N ALA A 275 21.22 -5.66 26.04
CA ALA A 275 20.24 -4.58 26.11
C ALA A 275 20.63 -3.34 25.29
N ASP A 276 21.27 -3.53 24.13
CA ASP A 276 21.56 -2.45 23.19
C ASP A 276 20.32 -2.08 22.38
N VAL A 277 19.76 -0.92 22.71
CA VAL A 277 18.58 -0.35 22.05
C VAL A 277 18.81 -0.07 20.56
N GLU A 278 20.05 0.16 20.14
CA GLU A 278 20.35 0.49 18.74
C GLU A 278 20.16 -0.71 17.81
N THR A 279 20.23 -1.95 18.34
CA THR A 279 19.91 -3.17 17.57
C THR A 279 18.47 -3.15 17.09
N ILE A 280 17.54 -2.71 17.94
CA ILE A 280 16.10 -2.65 17.62
C ILE A 280 15.80 -1.41 16.77
N TRP A 281 16.42 -0.26 17.09
CA TRP A 281 16.23 0.96 16.32
C TRP A 281 16.70 0.84 14.88
N ARG A 282 17.80 0.12 14.63
CA ARG A 282 18.28 -0.17 13.29
C ARG A 282 17.17 -0.80 12.44
N ASP A 283 16.55 -1.88 12.92
CA ASP A 283 15.51 -2.60 12.19
C ASP A 283 14.23 -1.74 12.04
N LEU A 284 13.82 -1.01 13.08
CA LEU A 284 12.69 -0.07 13.00
C LEU A 284 12.93 1.00 11.92
N ILE A 285 14.12 1.59 11.88
CA ILE A 285 14.50 2.59 10.88
C ILE A 285 14.51 2.00 9.46
N TYR A 286 15.07 0.80 9.28
CA TYR A 286 15.01 0.09 8.00
C TYR A 286 13.57 -0.20 7.57
N MET A 287 12.68 -0.48 8.52
CA MET A 287 11.24 -0.68 8.28
C MET A 287 10.47 0.64 8.10
N GLY A 288 11.16 1.79 8.05
CA GLY A 288 10.60 3.10 7.69
C GLY A 288 10.09 3.94 8.87
N TYR A 289 10.39 3.53 10.11
CA TYR A 289 10.07 4.30 11.31
C TYR A 289 11.15 5.35 11.61
N ASP A 290 10.73 6.51 12.12
CA ASP A 290 11.65 7.42 12.78
C ASP A 290 11.81 7.08 14.28
N ARG A 291 12.60 7.88 15.01
CA ARG A 291 12.81 7.70 16.45
C ARG A 291 11.58 8.05 17.31
N SER A 292 10.56 8.66 16.71
CA SER A 292 9.26 8.94 17.30
C SER A 292 8.27 7.78 17.10
N LEU A 293 8.69 6.71 16.39
CA LEU A 293 7.84 5.62 15.90
C LEU A 293 6.77 6.08 14.89
N ASP A 294 7.03 7.17 14.18
CA ASP A 294 6.23 7.57 13.04
C ASP A 294 6.69 6.81 11.79
N LEU A 295 5.79 6.04 11.18
CA LEU A 295 6.05 5.39 9.89
C LEU A 295 5.99 6.43 8.76
N LEU A 296 7.11 7.06 8.42
CA LEU A 296 7.11 8.25 7.55
C LEU A 296 6.92 7.93 6.07
N TYR A 297 7.54 6.84 5.61
CA TYR A 297 7.74 6.58 4.18
C TYR A 297 7.01 5.34 3.68
N ALA A 298 6.03 4.83 4.44
CA ALA A 298 5.25 3.67 4.05
C ALA A 298 3.78 3.79 4.43
N ARG A 299 2.90 3.26 3.56
CA ARG A 299 1.46 3.19 3.79
C ARG A 299 0.92 1.84 3.33
N THR A 300 0.41 1.07 4.30
CA THR A 300 -0.16 -0.25 4.07
C THR A 300 -1.61 -0.14 3.59
N CYS A 301 -1.91 -0.83 2.50
CA CYS A 301 -3.22 -0.98 1.90
C CYS A 301 -3.53 -2.48 1.73
N MET A 302 -4.78 -2.79 1.39
CA MET A 302 -5.23 -4.13 1.04
C MET A 302 -5.60 -4.16 -0.44
N LEU A 303 -4.97 -5.04 -1.21
CA LEU A 303 -5.37 -5.39 -2.57
C LEU A 303 -6.30 -6.61 -2.51
N ALA A 304 -7.52 -6.47 -3.01
CA ALA A 304 -8.53 -7.51 -2.99
C ALA A 304 -8.98 -7.86 -4.41
N PHE A 305 -9.08 -9.16 -4.66
CA PHE A 305 -9.48 -9.77 -5.92
C PHE A 305 -10.73 -10.60 -5.69
N HIS A 306 -11.79 -10.30 -6.43
CA HIS A 306 -13.05 -11.03 -6.36
C HIS A 306 -13.40 -11.55 -7.74
N SER A 307 -13.23 -12.85 -7.95
CA SER A 307 -13.60 -13.54 -9.19
C SER A 307 -14.99 -14.15 -9.08
N MET A 308 -15.77 -14.05 -10.15
CA MET A 308 -17.08 -14.70 -10.25
C MET A 308 -16.93 -16.10 -10.85
N ASN A 309 -17.25 -17.12 -10.05
CA ASN A 309 -17.37 -18.54 -10.42
C ASN A 309 -16.09 -19.26 -10.84
N HIS A 310 -14.92 -18.61 -10.85
CA HIS A 310 -13.71 -19.18 -11.41
C HIS A 310 -12.48 -18.99 -10.52
N GLU A 311 -11.73 -20.06 -10.30
CA GLU A 311 -10.41 -20.00 -9.67
C GLU A 311 -9.40 -19.26 -10.56
N PHE A 312 -8.41 -18.65 -9.91
CA PHE A 312 -7.30 -17.98 -10.57
C PHE A 312 -6.04 -18.15 -9.73
N GLU A 313 -4.87 -18.15 -10.35
CA GLU A 313 -3.62 -18.13 -9.61
C GLU A 313 -3.16 -16.69 -9.40
N LEU A 314 -2.55 -16.43 -8.26
CA LEU A 314 -2.05 -15.12 -7.88
C LEU A 314 -0.61 -15.28 -7.41
N HIS A 315 0.31 -14.69 -8.16
CA HIS A 315 1.75 -14.81 -7.94
C HIS A 315 2.32 -13.43 -7.57
N PRO A 316 3.08 -13.30 -6.47
CA PRO A 316 3.75 -12.04 -6.15
C PRO A 316 4.81 -11.72 -7.21
N GLN A 317 4.93 -10.44 -7.55
CA GLN A 317 5.92 -9.91 -8.47
C GLN A 317 6.70 -8.79 -7.75
N PRO A 318 8.04 -8.84 -7.74
CA PRO A 318 8.85 -7.74 -7.22
C PRO A 318 8.52 -6.42 -7.91
N PHE A 319 8.82 -5.31 -7.25
CA PHE A 319 8.68 -4.00 -7.87
C PHE A 319 9.58 -3.90 -9.12
N ASP A 320 9.00 -3.40 -10.19
CA ASP A 320 9.57 -3.19 -11.51
C ASP A 320 9.19 -1.75 -11.89
N SER A 321 10.19 -0.87 -11.98
CA SER A 321 9.97 0.55 -12.23
C SER A 321 9.37 0.81 -13.59
N ASP A 322 9.77 0.05 -14.61
CA ASP A 322 9.35 0.26 -15.99
C ASP A 322 7.88 -0.14 -16.15
N ALA A 323 7.50 -1.28 -15.58
CA ALA A 323 6.11 -1.74 -15.53
C ALA A 323 5.22 -0.76 -14.74
N TYR A 324 5.75 -0.18 -13.66
CA TYR A 324 5.03 0.84 -12.88
C TYR A 324 4.83 2.14 -13.69
N GLU A 325 5.87 2.62 -14.38
CA GLU A 325 5.76 3.77 -15.29
C GLU A 325 4.68 3.55 -16.36
N GLU A 326 4.69 2.38 -17.01
CA GLU A 326 3.65 2.02 -18.00
C GLU A 326 2.25 1.95 -17.37
N ALA A 327 2.13 1.40 -16.16
CA ALA A 327 0.86 1.32 -15.43
C ALA A 327 0.28 2.69 -15.05
N MET A 328 1.12 3.72 -14.92
CA MET A 328 0.72 5.10 -14.70
C MET A 328 0.43 5.84 -16.01
N GLU A 329 1.19 5.55 -17.06
CA GLU A 329 1.11 6.22 -18.35
C GLU A 329 -0.05 5.73 -19.23
N LEU A 330 -0.16 4.42 -19.46
CA LEU A 330 -1.11 3.83 -20.39
C LEU A 330 -2.57 4.24 -20.10
N PRO A 331 -3.04 4.28 -18.83
CA PRO A 331 -4.37 4.79 -18.54
C PRO A 331 -4.59 6.23 -19.02
N ILE A 332 -3.59 7.10 -18.88
CA ILE A 332 -3.69 8.51 -19.32
C ILE A 332 -3.75 8.57 -20.84
N LYS A 333 -2.91 7.80 -21.52
CA LYS A 333 -2.80 7.77 -22.99
C LYS A 333 -4.04 7.19 -23.66
N GLU A 334 -4.55 6.07 -23.17
CA GLU A 334 -5.65 5.33 -23.81
C GLU A 334 -7.04 5.81 -23.38
N LEU A 335 -7.20 6.26 -22.12
CA LEU A 335 -8.51 6.65 -21.57
C LEU A 335 -8.66 8.18 -21.42
N GLY A 336 -7.58 8.94 -21.61
CA GLY A 336 -7.58 10.39 -21.50
C GLY A 336 -8.04 11.11 -22.77
N LYS A 337 -8.34 12.40 -22.63
CA LYS A 337 -8.57 13.28 -23.78
C LYS A 337 -7.23 13.65 -24.40
N CYS A 338 -7.11 13.49 -25.71
CA CYS A 338 -5.93 13.87 -26.47
C CYS A 338 -6.11 15.27 -27.10
N LYS A 339 -5.09 16.11 -26.98
CA LYS A 339 -4.96 17.39 -27.69
C LYS A 339 -3.67 17.36 -28.50
N GLU A 340 -3.79 17.49 -29.82
CA GLU A 340 -2.65 17.65 -30.72
C GLU A 340 -2.09 19.07 -30.63
N LEU A 341 -0.77 19.17 -30.57
CA LEU A 341 0.02 20.39 -30.49
C LEU A 341 1.06 20.38 -31.62
N GLU A 342 1.60 21.55 -31.97
CA GLU A 342 2.66 21.69 -32.97
C GLU A 342 2.36 20.96 -34.30
N GLY A 343 1.12 21.06 -34.78
CA GLY A 343 0.69 20.39 -36.02
C GLY A 343 0.65 18.86 -35.94
N GLY A 344 0.51 18.29 -34.73
CA GLY A 344 0.46 16.84 -34.50
C GLY A 344 1.79 16.20 -34.13
N LEU A 345 2.88 16.98 -34.07
CA LEU A 345 4.20 16.51 -33.67
C LEU A 345 4.28 16.20 -32.16
N VAL A 346 3.37 16.76 -31.37
CA VAL A 346 3.27 16.51 -29.93
C VAL A 346 1.81 16.29 -29.56
N LYS A 347 1.54 15.33 -28.68
CA LYS A 347 0.20 15.10 -28.14
C LYS A 347 0.20 15.26 -26.63
N LEU A 348 -0.72 16.07 -26.13
CA LEU A 348 -0.98 16.22 -24.69
C LEU A 348 -2.23 15.43 -24.32
N TYR A 349 -2.07 14.43 -23.47
CA TYR A 349 -3.14 13.63 -22.90
C TYR A 349 -3.55 14.20 -21.54
N THR A 350 -4.85 14.28 -21.29
CA THR A 350 -5.42 14.71 -20.01
C THR A 350 -6.47 13.71 -19.55
N ARG A 351 -6.22 13.07 -18.40
CA ARG A 351 -7.17 12.13 -17.79
C ARG A 351 -7.61 12.63 -16.43
N ARG A 352 -8.92 12.76 -16.23
CA ARG A 352 -9.53 12.98 -14.91
C ARG A 352 -9.72 11.64 -14.21
N ALA A 353 -9.43 11.58 -12.92
CA ALA A 353 -9.81 10.48 -12.05
C ALA A 353 -11.08 10.88 -11.28
N GLY A 354 -12.23 10.85 -11.95
CA GLY A 354 -13.48 11.36 -11.39
C GLY A 354 -13.39 12.83 -11.00
N TYR A 355 -13.74 13.15 -9.74
CA TYR A 355 -13.59 14.47 -9.12
C TYR A 355 -12.31 14.60 -8.28
N SER A 356 -11.50 13.53 -8.23
CA SER A 356 -10.46 13.35 -7.23
C SER A 356 -9.10 13.85 -7.68
N GLY A 357 -8.85 13.93 -9.00
CA GLY A 357 -7.58 14.44 -9.54
C GLY A 357 -7.53 14.50 -11.07
N VAL A 358 -6.42 15.02 -11.60
CA VAL A 358 -6.15 15.09 -13.03
C VAL A 358 -4.68 14.75 -13.33
N SER A 359 -4.46 13.95 -14.37
CA SER A 359 -3.14 13.52 -14.81
C SER A 359 -2.87 13.96 -16.26
N PHE A 360 -1.63 14.32 -16.53
CA PHE A 360 -1.15 14.80 -17.83
C PHE A 360 0.04 13.98 -18.31
N ALA A 361 -0.05 13.47 -19.53
CA ALA A 361 1.05 12.79 -20.21
C ALA A 361 1.29 13.44 -21.57
N VAL A 362 2.53 13.46 -22.03
CA VAL A 362 2.92 14.05 -23.31
C VAL A 362 3.61 12.98 -24.14
N GLU A 363 3.12 12.77 -25.36
CA GLU A 363 3.75 11.91 -26.36
C GLU A 363 4.49 12.78 -27.38
N ASN A 364 5.75 12.45 -27.61
CA ASN A 364 6.56 13.01 -28.67
C ASN A 364 6.37 12.18 -29.95
N CYS A 365 5.63 12.73 -30.92
CA CYS A 365 5.43 12.12 -32.22
C CYS A 365 6.42 12.61 -33.29
N SER A 366 7.41 13.42 -32.90
CA SER A 366 8.46 13.90 -33.78
C SER A 366 9.66 12.95 -33.82
N SER A 367 10.60 13.22 -34.73
CA SER A 367 11.87 12.51 -34.82
C SER A 367 12.97 13.09 -33.93
N GLN A 368 12.72 14.21 -33.24
CA GLN A 368 13.71 14.91 -32.42
C GLN A 368 13.39 14.74 -30.94
N TYR A 369 14.39 14.92 -30.08
CA TYR A 369 14.11 15.14 -28.66
C TYR A 369 13.32 16.43 -28.48
N ILE A 370 12.37 16.43 -27.54
CA ILE A 370 11.67 17.65 -27.14
C ILE A 370 11.90 17.92 -25.66
N GLU A 371 12.13 19.17 -25.30
CA GLU A 371 11.91 19.64 -23.94
C GLU A 371 10.48 20.18 -23.85
N PHE A 372 9.63 19.51 -23.09
CA PHE A 372 8.24 19.93 -22.89
C PHE A 372 8.06 20.49 -21.49
N THR A 373 7.53 21.70 -21.39
CA THR A 373 7.17 22.34 -20.12
C THR A 373 5.66 22.43 -19.99
N LEU A 374 5.13 21.95 -18.86
CA LEU A 374 3.74 22.13 -18.47
C LEU A 374 3.69 23.02 -17.22
N ASP A 375 2.99 24.15 -17.32
CA ASP A 375 2.81 25.12 -16.24
C ASP A 375 1.35 25.13 -15.79
N CYS A 376 1.14 24.66 -14.57
CA CYS A 376 -0.14 24.59 -13.87
C CYS A 376 -0.26 25.67 -12.77
N SER A 377 0.63 26.66 -12.71
CA SER A 377 0.73 27.60 -11.57
C SER A 377 -0.47 28.53 -11.38
N GLU A 378 -1.33 28.68 -12.40
CA GLU A 378 -2.59 29.44 -12.31
C GLU A 378 -3.77 28.59 -11.79
N SER A 379 -3.50 27.34 -11.43
CA SER A 379 -4.49 26.45 -10.80
C SER A 379 -4.78 26.90 -9.37
N ARG A 380 -5.94 26.49 -8.85
CA ARG A 380 -6.42 26.84 -7.50
C ARG A 380 -6.66 25.57 -6.70
N ASN A 381 -6.17 25.56 -5.45
CA ASN A 381 -6.30 24.44 -4.51
C ASN A 381 -5.80 23.12 -5.14
N VAL A 382 -4.60 23.14 -5.71
CA VAL A 382 -3.98 21.94 -6.29
C VAL A 382 -2.60 21.73 -5.73
N MET A 383 -2.27 20.46 -5.53
CA MET A 383 -0.92 20.01 -5.27
C MET A 383 -0.46 19.11 -6.41
N SER A 384 0.85 19.03 -6.60
CA SER A 384 1.49 18.21 -7.62
C SER A 384 2.39 17.18 -6.95
N HIS A 385 2.43 15.97 -7.50
CA HIS A 385 3.37 14.93 -7.08
C HIS A 385 4.85 15.34 -7.16
N ARG A 386 5.17 16.40 -7.94
CA ARG A 386 6.53 16.94 -8.07
C ARG A 386 6.88 18.04 -7.05
N GLY A 387 5.97 18.37 -6.13
CA GLY A 387 6.12 19.49 -5.19
C GLY A 387 6.03 20.89 -5.81
N GLN A 388 6.07 21.01 -7.14
CA GLN A 388 5.92 22.25 -7.90
C GLN A 388 4.87 22.12 -9.01
N LEU A 389 4.26 23.24 -9.41
CA LEU A 389 3.21 23.29 -10.44
C LEU A 389 3.73 23.58 -11.85
N ARG A 390 5.03 23.80 -12.01
CA ARG A 390 5.67 23.92 -13.32
C ARG A 390 6.70 22.80 -13.45
N ALA A 391 6.56 21.96 -14.46
CA ALA A 391 7.50 20.87 -14.73
C ALA A 391 7.98 20.91 -16.17
N SER A 392 9.27 20.65 -16.36
CA SER A 392 9.91 20.52 -17.66
C SER A 392 10.55 19.13 -17.75
N GLN A 393 10.35 18.44 -18.87
CA GLN A 393 10.91 17.11 -19.07
C GLN A 393 11.41 16.96 -20.49
N LEU A 394 12.57 16.30 -20.63
CA LEU A 394 13.12 15.85 -21.90
C LEU A 394 12.39 14.56 -22.33
N ILE A 395 11.79 14.55 -23.52
CA ILE A 395 11.00 13.44 -24.03
C ILE A 395 11.62 12.95 -25.34
N PRO A 396 12.18 11.73 -25.39
CA PRO A 396 12.75 11.17 -26.60
C PRO A 396 11.70 10.96 -27.71
N PRO A 397 12.14 10.81 -28.98
CA PRO A 397 11.25 10.45 -30.09
C PRO A 397 10.42 9.19 -29.79
N SER A 398 9.13 9.22 -30.16
CA SER A 398 8.18 8.12 -29.97
C SER A 398 7.94 7.67 -28.51
N GLN A 399 8.44 8.43 -27.54
CA GLN A 399 8.19 8.19 -26.12
C GLN A 399 7.02 9.03 -25.63
N THR A 400 6.37 8.51 -24.59
CA THR A 400 5.40 9.26 -23.80
C THR A 400 5.99 9.40 -22.38
N LYS A 401 5.67 10.49 -21.69
CA LYS A 401 6.02 10.68 -20.29
C LYS A 401 4.93 11.41 -19.53
N VAL A 402 4.79 11.09 -18.24
CA VAL A 402 3.85 11.76 -17.33
C VAL A 402 4.46 13.05 -16.77
N LEU A 403 3.83 14.18 -17.06
CA LEU A 403 4.31 15.50 -16.65
C LEU A 403 3.76 15.91 -15.28
N HIS A 404 2.45 15.78 -15.08
CA HIS A 404 1.80 16.15 -13.82
C HIS A 404 0.70 15.17 -13.46
N HIS A 405 0.74 14.65 -12.24
CA HIS A 405 -0.44 14.35 -11.46
C HIS A 405 -0.76 15.55 -10.58
N LEU A 406 -2.02 15.99 -10.61
CA LEU A 406 -2.56 17.01 -9.72
C LEU A 406 -3.72 16.43 -8.91
N MET A 407 -3.75 16.77 -7.63
CA MET A 407 -4.82 16.45 -6.69
C MET A 407 -5.25 17.74 -5.97
N PRO A 408 -6.48 17.81 -5.41
CA PRO A 408 -6.86 18.89 -4.51
C PRO A 408 -5.90 18.95 -3.32
N GLU A 409 -5.38 20.12 -2.97
CA GLU A 409 -4.55 20.24 -1.77
C GLU A 409 -5.42 20.03 -0.52
N HIS A 410 -6.56 20.73 -0.46
CA HIS A 410 -7.63 20.57 0.51
C HIS A 410 -8.84 19.88 -0.13
N SER A 411 -9.10 18.63 0.26
CA SER A 411 -10.09 17.74 -0.38
C SER A 411 -11.55 18.21 -0.27
N PHE A 412 -11.87 19.03 0.73
CA PHE A 412 -13.24 19.53 0.96
C PHE A 412 -13.49 20.92 0.33
N GLU A 413 -12.50 21.50 -0.33
CA GLU A 413 -12.62 22.80 -0.99
C GLU A 413 -12.72 22.66 -2.51
N GLN A 414 -13.36 23.64 -3.15
CA GLN A 414 -13.39 23.69 -4.61
C GLN A 414 -11.98 23.84 -5.17
N TRP A 415 -11.67 23.06 -6.20
CA TRP A 415 -10.39 23.08 -6.90
C TRP A 415 -10.61 23.21 -8.40
N SER A 416 -9.60 23.77 -9.07
CA SER A 416 -9.61 23.92 -10.53
C SER A 416 -8.20 23.96 -11.05
N TRP A 417 -7.96 23.44 -12.25
CA TRP A 417 -6.67 23.50 -12.89
C TRP A 417 -6.69 24.34 -14.16
N SER A 418 -5.55 24.97 -14.43
CA SER A 418 -5.21 25.64 -15.68
C SER A 418 -3.92 25.03 -16.21
N THR A 419 -3.74 25.00 -17.52
CA THR A 419 -2.48 24.53 -18.13
C THR A 419 -2.00 25.51 -19.19
N ARG A 420 -0.73 25.87 -19.09
CA ARG A 420 0.05 26.48 -20.18
C ARG A 420 1.17 25.53 -20.55
N TYR A 421 1.60 25.57 -21.81
CA TYR A 421 2.70 24.73 -22.26
C TYR A 421 3.72 25.53 -23.05
N ALA A 422 4.96 25.03 -23.05
CA ALA A 422 6.02 25.43 -23.95
C ALA A 422 6.73 24.17 -24.43
N VAL A 423 7.17 24.17 -25.68
CA VAL A 423 7.88 23.04 -26.29
C VAL A 423 9.07 23.57 -27.07
N THR A 424 10.21 22.92 -26.86
CA THR A 424 11.46 23.18 -27.58
C THR A 424 11.90 21.90 -28.25
N PHE A 425 12.05 21.93 -29.58
CA PHE A 425 12.66 20.84 -30.33
C PHE A 425 14.18 20.99 -30.25
N LEU A 426 14.87 19.91 -29.91
CA LEU A 426 16.32 19.91 -29.76
C LEU A 426 16.94 19.28 -31.01
N ASP A 427 17.78 20.06 -31.69
CA ASP A 427 18.56 19.57 -32.82
C ASP A 427 19.62 18.57 -32.35
N ASP A 428 19.85 17.50 -33.12
CA ASP A 428 20.93 16.55 -32.87
C ASP A 428 22.28 17.27 -32.96
N HIS A 429 23.06 17.29 -31.87
CA HIS A 429 24.46 17.72 -31.87
C HIS A 429 25.41 16.57 -32.14
#